data_AF-A0A6B3R2V4-F1
#
_entry.id   AF-A0A6B3R2V4-F1
#
_cell.length_a   1.000
_cell.length_b   1.000
_cell.length_c   1.000
_cell.angle_alpha   90.00
_cell.angle_beta   90.00
_cell.angle_gamma   90.00
#
_symmetry.space_group_name_H-M   'P 1'
#
loop_
_entity.id
_entity.type
_entity.pdbx_description
1 polymer ?
#
loop_
_entity_poly.entity_id
_entity_poly.type
_entity_poly.pdbx_seq_one_letter_code
_entity_poly.pdbx_strand_id
1 'polypeptide(L)'
;MNRYLLFLITASLLCLGACSESGNSSTEVEICDDGIDNDGDGLTDCEDGNCALKAACVESNCADGIDNDGDGFADCDDLDCEEVQECLFERCIDGVDNDNDGLIDCDDPDCNSNLNCN
;
A
#
# COMPACT_ATOMS: atom_id res chain seq x y z
N MET A 1 45.87 36.30 1.79
CA MET A 1 46.34 36.38 3.19
C MET A 1 45.18 36.05 4.11
N ASN A 2 45.38 35.02 4.91
CA ASN A 2 44.50 34.51 5.96
C ASN A 2 43.79 35.58 6.80
N ARG A 3 42.50 35.36 7.05
CA ARG A 3 41.80 35.82 8.25
C ARG A 3 41.09 34.60 8.87
N TYR A 4 41.89 33.73 9.47
CA TYR A 4 41.36 32.70 10.36
C TYR A 4 40.73 33.35 11.59
N LEU A 5 39.62 32.75 12.02
CA LEU A 5 39.13 32.64 13.41
C LEU A 5 38.04 33.63 13.88
N LEU A 6 36.99 33.03 14.47
CA LEU A 6 35.67 33.56 14.88
C LEU A 6 34.71 33.71 13.68
N PHE A 7 33.81 32.77 13.38
CA PHE A 7 32.77 32.25 14.26
C PHE A 7 32.59 30.73 14.08
N LEU A 8 32.99 29.99 15.11
CA LEU A 8 32.40 28.69 15.42
C LEU A 8 30.97 28.94 15.94
N ILE A 9 30.14 27.88 15.88
CA ILE A 9 28.86 27.68 16.60
C ILE A 9 27.61 27.84 15.72
N THR A 10 27.22 26.70 15.15
CA THR A 10 25.85 26.19 15.02
C THR A 10 24.79 27.12 14.42
N ALA A 11 24.49 26.91 13.13
CA ALA A 11 23.16 27.16 12.60
C ALA A 11 22.19 26.11 13.17
N SER A 12 21.97 26.20 14.48
CA SER A 12 20.87 25.61 15.22
C SER A 12 20.06 26.80 15.72
N LEU A 13 19.21 27.38 14.88
CA LEU A 13 18.03 28.12 15.36
C LEU A 13 17.11 28.44 14.19
N LEU A 14 16.30 27.44 13.83
CA LEU A 14 14.87 27.57 13.48
C LEU A 14 14.30 26.15 13.27
N CYS A 15 14.47 25.30 14.29
CA CYS A 15 13.54 24.22 14.59
C CYS A 15 13.16 24.42 16.06
N LEU A 16 12.33 25.43 16.30
CA LEU A 16 11.74 25.73 17.61
C LEU A 16 10.39 25.01 17.64
N GLY A 17 10.44 23.77 18.08
CA GLY A 17 9.29 22.86 18.14
C GLY A 17 9.74 21.51 17.63
N ALA A 18 9.86 20.55 18.53
CA ALA A 18 10.27 19.19 18.23
C ALA A 18 9.57 18.68 16.96
N CYS A 19 10.33 18.32 15.91
CA CYS A 19 9.89 17.19 15.12
C CYS A 19 9.93 16.03 16.10
N SER A 20 8.77 15.72 16.65
CA SER A 20 8.58 14.55 17.47
C SER A 20 8.81 13.38 16.53
N GLU A 21 10.04 12.87 16.50
CA GLU A 21 10.24 11.44 16.31
C GLU A 21 9.67 10.79 17.58
N SER A 22 8.35 10.84 17.72
CA SER A 22 7.63 9.99 18.65
C SER A 22 7.63 8.61 18.01
N GLY A 23 8.78 7.95 18.08
CA GLY A 23 8.81 6.54 18.44
C GLY A 23 8.32 6.40 19.88
N ASN A 24 7.11 6.89 20.15
CA ASN A 24 6.35 6.51 21.30
C ASN A 24 5.61 5.27 20.84
N SER A 25 6.17 4.12 21.19
CA SER A 25 5.42 2.88 21.24
C SER A 25 4.26 3.13 22.21
N SER A 26 3.17 3.69 21.68
CA SER A 26 1.84 3.54 22.21
C SER A 26 1.66 2.03 22.28
N THR A 27 1.76 1.48 23.48
CA THR A 27 1.10 0.21 23.80
C THR A 27 -0.42 0.38 23.81
N GLU A 28 -0.94 1.36 23.09
CA GLU A 28 -2.35 1.51 22.79
C GLU A 28 -2.62 0.54 21.63
N VAL A 29 -3.69 -0.22 21.76
CA VAL A 29 -4.03 -1.25 20.77
C VAL A 29 -4.75 -0.55 19.64
N GLU A 30 -4.17 -0.56 18.46
CA GLU A 30 -4.86 -0.09 17.26
C GLU A 30 -6.02 -1.04 16.91
N ILE A 31 -7.18 -0.46 16.61
CA ILE A 31 -8.36 -1.15 16.08
C ILE A 31 -8.39 -0.82 14.59
N CYS A 32 -8.19 -1.82 13.75
CA CYS A 32 -7.86 -1.62 12.35
C CYS A 32 -9.07 -1.65 11.41
N ASP A 33 -10.28 -1.43 11.94
CA ASP A 33 -11.53 -1.54 11.20
C ASP A 33 -12.63 -0.60 11.72
N ASP A 34 -12.27 0.46 12.44
CA ASP A 34 -13.24 1.36 13.10
C ASP A 34 -13.23 2.81 12.59
N GLY A 35 -12.30 3.17 11.71
CA GLY A 35 -12.20 4.52 11.13
C GLY A 35 -11.56 5.54 12.07
N ILE A 36 -10.89 5.10 13.13
CA ILE A 36 -10.36 5.96 14.19
C ILE A 36 -8.87 5.65 14.40
N ASP A 37 -8.07 6.70 14.52
CA ASP A 37 -6.68 6.64 14.99
C ASP A 37 -6.68 6.32 16.49
N ASN A 38 -6.58 5.03 16.83
CA ASN A 38 -6.71 4.53 18.20
C ASN A 38 -5.42 4.73 19.00
N ASP A 39 -4.26 4.82 18.35
CA ASP A 39 -2.95 4.98 18.98
C ASP A 39 -2.40 6.42 18.97
N GLY A 40 -3.03 7.31 18.20
CA GLY A 40 -2.78 8.75 18.13
C GLY A 40 -1.59 9.15 17.25
N ASP A 41 -1.14 8.29 16.32
CA ASP A 41 -0.01 8.56 15.45
C ASP A 41 -0.36 9.35 14.18
N GLY A 42 -1.66 9.54 13.92
CA GLY A 42 -2.21 10.30 12.80
C GLY A 42 -2.56 9.47 11.57
N LEU A 43 -2.44 8.15 11.64
CA LEU A 43 -2.90 7.19 10.64
C LEU A 43 -4.14 6.45 11.16
N THR A 44 -5.00 5.97 10.26
CA THR A 44 -6.25 5.28 10.63
C THR A 44 -6.33 3.93 9.95
N ASP A 45 -6.80 2.91 10.67
CA ASP A 45 -7.03 1.56 10.15
C ASP A 45 -5.83 1.04 9.31
N CYS A 46 -6.04 0.66 8.06
CA CYS A 46 -5.03 0.06 7.18
C CYS A 46 -3.98 1.05 6.65
N GLU A 47 -4.23 2.35 6.81
CA GLU A 47 -3.20 3.37 6.62
C GLU A 47 -2.15 3.35 7.76
N ASP A 48 -2.47 2.77 8.93
CA ASP A 48 -1.55 2.60 10.05
C ASP A 48 -0.66 1.35 9.87
N GLY A 49 0.66 1.53 9.98
CA GLY A 49 1.64 0.44 9.93
C GLY A 49 1.53 -0.58 11.07
N ASN A 50 0.85 -0.24 12.19
CA ASN A 50 0.48 -1.17 13.25
C ASN A 50 -0.61 -2.18 12.81
N CYS A 51 -1.32 -1.87 11.73
CA CYS A 51 -2.41 -2.65 11.15
C CYS A 51 -2.03 -3.49 9.94
N ALA A 52 -0.87 -3.26 9.32
CA ALA A 52 -0.42 -3.88 8.07
C ALA A 52 -0.36 -5.43 8.03
N LEU A 53 -0.58 -6.15 9.13
CA LEU A 53 -0.64 -7.62 9.16
C LEU A 53 -1.92 -8.14 9.83
N LYS A 54 -2.90 -7.26 10.04
CA LYS A 54 -4.19 -7.61 10.64
C LYS A 54 -5.09 -8.11 9.54
N ALA A 55 -5.92 -9.10 9.84
CA ALA A 55 -6.85 -9.65 8.88
C ALA A 55 -7.90 -8.65 8.35
N ALA A 56 -8.00 -7.46 8.95
CA ALA A 56 -8.84 -6.36 8.45
C ALA A 56 -8.16 -5.58 7.31
N CYS A 57 -6.83 -5.64 7.22
CA CYS A 57 -5.97 -4.96 6.25
C CYS A 57 -5.21 -6.00 5.44
N VAL A 58 -5.93 -7.05 5.05
CA VAL A 58 -5.46 -8.05 4.09
C VAL A 58 -6.60 -8.28 3.12
N GLU A 59 -6.36 -7.99 1.85
CA GLU A 59 -7.34 -8.21 0.80
C GLU A 59 -7.81 -9.68 0.79
N SER A 60 -9.12 -9.86 0.96
CA SER A 60 -9.72 -11.17 1.19
C SER A 60 -10.21 -11.83 -0.11
N ASN A 61 -10.42 -11.02 -1.16
CA ASN A 61 -10.92 -11.44 -2.45
C ASN A 61 -10.33 -10.57 -3.57
N CYS A 62 -9.33 -11.13 -4.24
CA CYS A 62 -8.56 -10.43 -5.26
C CYS A 62 -9.22 -10.37 -6.66
N ALA A 63 -10.55 -10.54 -6.77
CA ALA A 63 -11.22 -10.60 -8.07
C ALA A 63 -12.73 -10.23 -8.04
N ASP A 64 -13.20 -9.48 -7.04
CA ASP A 64 -14.61 -9.06 -6.95
C ASP A 64 -14.91 -7.59 -7.24
N GLY A 65 -13.89 -6.77 -7.54
CA GLY A 65 -14.08 -5.36 -7.84
C GLY A 65 -14.18 -4.47 -6.61
N ILE A 66 -13.86 -4.99 -5.43
CA ILE A 66 -14.06 -4.33 -4.14
C ILE A 66 -12.72 -4.32 -3.38
N ASP A 67 -12.38 -3.15 -2.85
CA ASP A 67 -11.38 -2.95 -1.80
C ASP A 67 -11.97 -3.48 -0.48
N ASN A 68 -11.64 -4.74 -0.13
CA ASN A 68 -12.22 -5.44 1.02
C ASN A 68 -11.45 -5.18 2.31
N ASP A 69 -10.28 -4.57 2.22
CA ASP A 69 -9.43 -4.28 3.37
C ASP A 69 -9.38 -2.77 3.70
N GLY A 70 -9.79 -1.92 2.76
CA GLY A 70 -9.97 -0.49 2.92
C GLY A 70 -8.70 0.33 2.75
N ASP A 71 -7.65 -0.21 2.13
CA ASP A 71 -6.38 0.48 1.92
C ASP A 71 -6.35 1.41 0.67
N GLY A 72 -7.42 1.35 -0.14
CA GLY A 72 -7.62 2.15 -1.34
C GLY A 72 -7.17 1.47 -2.64
N PHE A 73 -6.65 0.25 -2.57
CA PHE A 73 -6.40 -0.64 -3.69
C PHE A 73 -7.43 -1.78 -3.70
N ALA A 74 -7.63 -2.42 -4.85
CA ALA A 74 -8.63 -3.47 -4.97
C ALA A 74 -8.14 -4.53 -5.95
N ASP A 75 -8.52 -5.78 -5.69
CA ASP A 75 -8.18 -6.91 -6.56
C ASP A 75 -6.68 -6.96 -6.92
N CYS A 76 -6.33 -7.12 -8.19
CA CYS A 76 -4.95 -7.20 -8.66
C CYS A 76 -4.22 -5.85 -8.70
N ASP A 77 -4.89 -4.73 -8.39
CA ASP A 77 -4.21 -3.47 -8.08
C ASP A 77 -3.65 -3.46 -6.63
N ASP A 78 -4.08 -4.41 -5.80
CA ASP A 78 -3.69 -4.55 -4.39
C ASP A 78 -2.38 -5.34 -4.22
N LEU A 79 -1.50 -4.86 -3.34
CA LEU A 79 -0.23 -5.51 -3.02
C LEU A 79 -0.42 -6.85 -2.29
N ASP A 80 -1.50 -7.00 -1.52
CA ASP A 80 -1.85 -8.25 -0.86
C ASP A 80 -2.26 -9.34 -1.86
N CYS A 81 -2.58 -8.92 -3.09
CA CYS A 81 -3.00 -9.80 -4.16
C CYS A 81 -1.90 -10.18 -5.18
N GLU A 82 -0.66 -9.68 -5.03
CA GLU A 82 0.42 -9.91 -6.01
C GLU A 82 0.74 -11.40 -6.27
N GLU A 83 0.50 -12.29 -5.30
CA GLU A 83 0.81 -13.71 -5.42
C GLU A 83 -0.43 -14.61 -5.63
N VAL A 84 -1.63 -14.04 -5.77
CA VAL A 84 -2.85 -14.87 -5.94
C VAL A 84 -2.98 -15.31 -7.38
N GLN A 85 -3.41 -16.55 -7.58
CA GLN A 85 -3.44 -17.17 -8.90
C GLN A 85 -4.32 -16.41 -9.90
N GLU A 86 -5.35 -15.73 -9.40
CA GLU A 86 -6.25 -14.86 -10.13
C GLU A 86 -5.50 -13.71 -10.81
N CYS A 87 -4.48 -13.14 -10.17
CA CYS A 87 -3.66 -12.01 -10.65
C CYS A 87 -2.37 -12.43 -11.38
N LEU A 88 -2.10 -13.74 -11.44
CA LEU A 88 -0.87 -14.27 -12.07
C LEU A 88 -1.09 -14.78 -13.50
N PHE A 89 -2.34 -14.97 -13.91
CA PHE A 89 -2.66 -15.53 -15.22
C PHE A 89 -3.95 -14.95 -15.79
N GLU A 90 -3.86 -14.41 -16.99
CA GLU A 90 -5.02 -13.98 -17.76
C GLU A 90 -6.01 -15.13 -18.06
N ARG A 91 -7.32 -14.82 -17.91
CA ARG A 91 -8.42 -15.71 -18.29
C ARG A 91 -9.03 -15.25 -19.61
N CYS A 92 -8.42 -15.74 -20.69
CA CYS A 92 -8.61 -15.33 -22.08
C CYS A 92 -10.02 -15.19 -22.72
N ILE A 93 -11.14 -15.45 -22.04
CA ILE A 93 -12.49 -15.44 -22.65
C ILE A 93 -13.61 -14.95 -21.72
N ASP A 94 -13.30 -14.17 -20.70
CA ASP A 94 -14.32 -13.66 -19.76
C ASP A 94 -14.49 -12.14 -19.73
N GLY A 95 -13.67 -11.41 -20.50
CA GLY A 95 -13.80 -9.97 -20.67
C GLY A 95 -13.25 -9.14 -19.53
N VAL A 96 -12.43 -9.74 -18.65
CA VAL A 96 -11.74 -9.08 -17.55
C VAL A 96 -10.23 -9.15 -17.81
N ASP A 97 -9.49 -8.13 -17.41
CA ASP A 97 -8.03 -8.14 -17.33
C ASP A 97 -7.66 -8.79 -16.00
N ASN A 98 -7.34 -10.08 -16.04
CA ASN A 98 -7.21 -10.89 -14.83
C ASN A 98 -5.85 -10.75 -14.18
N ASP A 99 -4.78 -10.50 -14.94
CA ASP A 99 -3.44 -10.27 -14.40
C ASP A 99 -3.04 -8.78 -14.36
N ASN A 100 -3.96 -7.90 -14.76
CA ASN A 100 -3.90 -6.45 -14.61
C ASN A 100 -2.72 -5.81 -15.34
N ASP A 101 -2.36 -6.36 -16.50
CA ASP A 101 -1.28 -5.85 -17.36
C ASP A 101 -1.78 -4.75 -18.34
N GLY A 102 -3.09 -4.52 -18.37
CA GLY A 102 -3.80 -3.57 -19.22
C GLY A 102 -4.39 -4.16 -20.49
N LEU A 103 -4.32 -5.49 -20.67
CA LEU A 103 -4.82 -6.22 -21.82
C LEU A 103 -5.91 -7.20 -21.38
N ILE A 104 -6.87 -7.47 -22.28
CA ILE A 104 -8.07 -8.26 -21.94
C ILE A 104 -8.19 -9.39 -22.95
N ASP A 105 -8.48 -10.60 -22.46
CA ASP A 105 -8.82 -11.76 -23.27
C ASP A 105 -7.78 -12.01 -24.40
N CYS A 106 -8.24 -12.05 -25.66
CA CYS A 106 -7.41 -12.32 -26.82
C CYS A 106 -6.57 -11.13 -27.29
N ASP A 107 -6.77 -9.94 -26.69
CA ASP A 107 -5.84 -8.83 -26.87
C ASP A 107 -4.59 -8.99 -25.97
N ASP A 108 -4.63 -9.93 -25.03
CA ASP A 108 -3.54 -10.29 -24.13
C ASP A 108 -2.53 -11.29 -24.75
N PRO A 109 -1.21 -10.99 -24.73
CA PRO A 109 -0.15 -11.89 -25.17
C PRO A 109 -0.08 -13.24 -24.45
N ASP A 110 -0.48 -13.32 -23.19
CA ASP A 110 -0.52 -14.54 -22.39
C ASP A 110 -1.63 -15.49 -22.87
N CYS A 111 -2.59 -14.95 -23.62
CA CYS A 111 -3.65 -15.69 -24.30
C CYS A 111 -3.33 -16.18 -25.71
N ASN A 112 -2.12 -15.92 -26.22
CA ASN A 112 -1.70 -16.38 -27.56
C ASN A 112 -1.75 -17.91 -27.74
N SER A 113 -1.72 -18.67 -26.64
CA SER A 113 -1.83 -20.14 -26.68
C SER A 113 -3.26 -20.66 -26.53
N ASN A 114 -4.23 -19.77 -26.28
CA ASN A 114 -5.63 -20.13 -26.12
C ASN A 114 -6.28 -20.39 -27.48
N LEU A 115 -6.89 -21.58 -27.64
CA LEU A 115 -7.53 -22.00 -28.89
C LEU A 115 -8.76 -21.14 -29.25
N ASN A 116 -9.31 -20.36 -28.32
CA ASN A 116 -10.46 -19.49 -28.59
C ASN A 116 -10.07 -18.13 -29.18
N CYS A 117 -8.78 -17.79 -29.22
CA CYS A 117 -8.24 -16.53 -29.76
C CYS A 117 -7.73 -16.68 -31.21
N ASN A 118 -8.53 -17.35 -32.07
CA ASN A 118 -8.19 -17.68 -33.46
C ASN A 118 -8.64 -16.63 -34.49
#